data_AF-G4Z709-F1
#
_entry.id   AF-G4Z709-F1
#
_cell.length_a   1.000
_cell.length_b   1.000
_cell.length_c   1.000
_cell.angle_alpha   90.00
_cell.angle_beta   90.00
_cell.angle_gamma   90.00
#
_symmetry.space_group_name_H-M   'P 1'
#
loop_
_entity.id
_entity.type
_entity.pdbx_description
1 polymer ?
#
loop_
_entity_poly.entity_id
_entity_poly.type
_entity_poly.pdbx_seq_one_letter_code
_entity_poly.pdbx_strand_id
1 'polypeptide(L)'
;MKMHAAVWHFAETDGNKYAKKYARKRKGVNATDRESSASKWLRNHGGKRIRDAWKALSPKTKARLMQETPDGTFPDQSEGILDERTKATAQPTSVAMPSTIQTKRNTNASCKDLTHLRAVLNRNRSKYYGMVCKEEELQIKTTYNIGSVAGVIEAMASGVTNAICLAHSRD
;
A
#
# COMPACT_ATOMS: atom_id res chain seq x y z
N MET A 1 -13.76 15.60 -1.18
CA MET A 1 -13.15 14.53 -0.35
C MET A 1 -12.62 15.14 0.94
N LYS A 2 -13.15 14.69 2.08
CA LYS A 2 -12.92 15.27 3.41
C LYS A 2 -12.64 14.16 4.42
N MET A 3 -11.83 14.44 5.43
CA MET A 3 -11.51 13.52 6.53
C MET A 3 -11.84 14.17 7.87
N HIS A 4 -12.40 13.37 8.76
CA HIS A 4 -12.79 13.74 10.12
C HIS A 4 -11.55 14.12 10.95
N ALA A 5 -11.73 14.98 11.94
CA ALA A 5 -10.67 15.42 12.85
C ALA A 5 -9.85 14.24 13.43
N ALA A 6 -10.53 13.19 13.90
CA ALA A 6 -9.92 11.93 14.36
C ALA A 6 -8.89 11.32 13.40
N VAL A 7 -9.15 11.37 12.09
CA VAL A 7 -8.24 10.81 11.07
C VAL A 7 -6.96 11.63 10.98
N TRP A 8 -7.05 12.95 11.19
CA TRP A 8 -5.89 13.82 11.24
C TRP A 8 -5.07 13.65 12.52
N HIS A 9 -5.73 13.38 13.65
CA HIS A 9 -5.04 12.99 14.88
C HIS A 9 -4.30 11.67 14.72
N PHE A 10 -4.96 10.65 14.15
CA PHE A 10 -4.32 9.39 13.80
C PHE A 10 -3.15 9.57 12.80
N ALA A 11 -3.31 10.46 11.82
CA ALA A 11 -2.22 10.80 10.89
C ALA A 11 -1.01 11.43 11.59
N GLU A 12 -1.21 12.13 12.69
CA GLU A 12 -0.15 12.77 13.48
C GLU A 12 0.56 11.77 14.40
N THR A 13 -0.15 10.78 14.96
CA THR A 13 0.40 9.75 15.85
C THR A 13 1.04 8.60 15.06
N ASP A 14 0.26 7.98 14.17
CA ASP A 14 0.56 6.70 13.52
C ASP A 14 0.83 6.84 12.02
N GLY A 15 0.70 8.05 11.47
CA GLY A 15 0.98 8.31 10.07
C GLY A 15 2.46 8.23 9.70
N ASN A 16 2.73 8.04 8.40
CA ASN A 16 4.09 8.11 7.87
C ASN A 16 4.68 9.55 7.99
N LYS A 17 5.99 9.72 7.75
CA LYS A 17 6.68 11.03 7.83
C LYS A 17 5.96 12.15 7.06
N TYR A 18 5.38 11.84 5.89
CA TYR A 18 4.66 12.81 5.06
C TYR A 18 3.27 13.14 5.62
N ALA A 19 2.57 12.16 6.17
CA ALA A 19 1.31 12.33 6.90
C ALA A 19 1.48 13.25 8.09
N LYS A 20 2.49 12.97 8.93
CA LYS A 20 2.83 13.78 10.10
C LYS A 20 3.19 15.22 9.71
N LYS A 21 4.04 15.38 8.68
CA LYS A 21 4.41 16.71 8.16
C LYS A 21 3.18 17.48 7.66
N TYR A 22 2.26 16.81 6.97
CA TYR A 22 1.07 17.45 6.42
C TYR A 22 0.05 17.81 7.52
N ALA A 23 -0.20 16.90 8.47
CA ALA A 23 -1.08 17.14 9.62
C ALA A 23 -0.62 18.36 10.44
N ARG A 24 0.69 18.49 10.67
CA ARG A 24 1.28 19.68 11.33
C ARG A 24 1.10 20.95 10.50
N LYS A 25 1.42 20.90 9.19
CA LYS A 25 1.26 22.05 8.28
C LYS A 25 -0.19 22.53 8.22
N ARG A 26 -1.16 21.62 8.30
CA ARG A 26 -2.60 21.90 8.24
C ARG A 26 -3.09 22.80 9.38
N LYS A 27 -2.47 22.73 10.57
CA LYS A 27 -2.86 23.52 11.76
C LYS A 27 -2.72 25.04 11.53
N GLY A 28 -1.77 25.46 10.69
CA GLY A 28 -1.48 26.88 10.42
C GLY A 28 -2.19 27.48 9.19
N VAL A 29 -3.11 26.76 8.53
CA VAL A 29 -3.79 27.21 7.30
C VAL A 29 -5.25 27.56 7.60
N ASN A 30 -5.76 28.63 6.98
CA ASN A 30 -7.16 29.07 7.06
C ASN A 30 -8.15 27.94 6.70
N ALA A 31 -9.34 27.93 7.32
CA ALA A 31 -10.27 26.79 7.24
C ALA A 31 -10.68 26.41 5.80
N THR A 32 -10.92 27.39 4.93
CA THR A 32 -11.30 27.18 3.52
C THR A 32 -10.15 26.59 2.68
N ASP A 33 -8.97 27.19 2.76
CA ASP A 33 -7.76 26.70 2.06
C ASP A 33 -7.30 25.34 2.60
N ARG A 34 -7.53 25.10 3.89
CA ARG A 34 -7.25 23.85 4.59
C ARG A 34 -8.06 22.70 4.00
N GLU A 35 -9.34 22.91 3.70
CA GLU A 35 -10.19 21.88 3.10
C GLU A 35 -9.82 21.58 1.65
N SER A 36 -9.61 22.62 0.84
CA SER A 36 -9.19 22.48 -0.57
C SER A 36 -7.83 21.79 -0.69
N SER A 37 -6.85 22.23 0.11
CA SER A 37 -5.52 21.63 0.15
C SER A 37 -5.57 20.20 0.68
N ALA A 38 -6.37 19.93 1.72
CA ALA A 38 -6.52 18.59 2.28
C ALA A 38 -7.14 17.66 1.24
N SER A 39 -8.22 18.06 0.57
CA SER A 39 -8.84 17.29 -0.50
C SER A 39 -7.84 16.93 -1.60
N LYS A 40 -6.99 17.87 -2.03
CA LYS A 40 -5.93 17.62 -3.03
C LYS A 40 -4.86 16.66 -2.50
N TRP A 41 -4.38 16.86 -1.28
CA TRP A 41 -3.36 16.01 -0.67
C TRP A 41 -3.85 14.58 -0.45
N LEU A 42 -5.11 14.43 -0.05
CA LEU A 42 -5.75 13.14 0.20
C LEU A 42 -5.92 12.27 -1.06
N ARG A 43 -6.00 12.92 -2.24
CA ARG A 43 -6.05 12.24 -3.54
C ARG A 43 -4.69 11.66 -3.96
N ASN A 44 -3.59 12.19 -3.44
CA ASN A 44 -2.24 11.74 -3.79
C ASN A 44 -1.84 10.44 -3.06
N HIS A 45 -0.71 9.84 -3.46
CA HIS A 45 -0.18 8.61 -2.85
C HIS A 45 -0.02 8.70 -1.32
N GLY A 46 0.38 9.85 -0.78
CA GLY A 46 0.47 10.08 0.67
C GLY A 46 -0.88 9.97 1.37
N GLY A 47 -1.93 10.53 0.78
CA GLY A 47 -3.30 10.45 1.27
C GLY A 47 -3.94 9.07 1.13
N LYS A 48 -3.63 8.34 0.04
CA LYS A 48 -4.07 6.94 -0.13
C LYS A 48 -3.60 6.06 1.04
N ARG A 49 -2.33 6.16 1.43
CA ARG A 49 -1.79 5.34 2.53
C ARG A 49 -2.45 5.62 3.88
N ILE A 50 -2.76 6.88 4.20
CA ILE A 50 -3.51 7.19 5.43
C ILE A 50 -4.92 6.64 5.35
N ARG A 51 -5.61 6.75 4.20
CA ARG A 51 -6.93 6.17 4.02
C ARG A 51 -6.93 4.67 4.27
N ASP A 52 -5.96 3.96 3.70
CA ASP A 52 -5.86 2.51 3.82
C ASP A 52 -5.55 2.11 5.27
N ALA A 53 -4.62 2.82 5.93
CA ALA A 53 -4.29 2.61 7.33
C ALA A 53 -5.48 2.90 8.26
N TRP A 54 -6.21 3.99 8.02
CA TRP A 54 -7.43 4.30 8.77
C TRP A 54 -8.49 3.23 8.55
N LYS A 55 -8.73 2.82 7.29
CA LYS A 55 -9.70 1.76 6.97
C LYS A 55 -9.36 0.42 7.63
N ALA A 56 -8.07 0.09 7.77
CA ALA A 56 -7.61 -1.12 8.44
C ALA A 56 -7.84 -1.12 9.96
N LEU A 57 -8.07 0.04 10.61
CA LEU A 57 -8.40 0.09 12.02
C LEU A 57 -9.75 -0.58 12.30
N SER A 58 -9.85 -1.22 13.48
CA SER A 58 -11.11 -1.82 13.91
C SER A 58 -12.20 -0.75 14.04
N PRO A 59 -13.47 -1.07 13.72
CA PRO A 59 -14.58 -0.13 13.90
C PRO A 59 -14.67 0.42 15.32
N LYS A 60 -14.35 -0.40 16.33
CA LYS A 60 -14.33 0.00 17.74
C LYS A 60 -13.24 1.04 18.03
N THR A 61 -12.05 0.88 17.46
CA THR A 61 -10.94 1.85 17.58
C THR A 61 -11.28 3.16 16.89
N LYS A 62 -11.89 3.10 15.70
CA LYS A 62 -12.35 4.29 14.96
C LYS A 62 -13.41 5.06 15.76
N ALA A 63 -14.42 4.37 16.28
CA ALA A 63 -15.49 4.98 17.08
C ALA A 63 -14.94 5.67 18.33
N ARG A 64 -14.00 5.01 19.04
CA ARG A 64 -13.31 5.63 20.18
C ARG A 64 -12.57 6.91 19.79
N LEU A 65 -11.77 6.88 18.71
CA LEU A 65 -11.02 8.06 18.24
C LEU A 65 -11.95 9.18 17.76
N MET A 66 -13.09 8.85 17.15
CA MET A 66 -14.10 9.81 16.74
C MET A 66 -14.85 10.42 17.94
N GLN A 67 -15.09 9.64 19.00
CA GLN A 67 -15.66 10.14 20.25
C GLN A 67 -14.70 11.05 21.02
N GLU A 68 -13.39 10.75 20.99
CA GLU A 68 -12.35 11.59 21.61
C GLU A 68 -12.14 12.92 20.86
N THR A 69 -12.54 13.00 19.58
CA THR A 69 -12.39 14.20 18.75
C THR A 69 -13.67 14.52 17.97
N PRO A 70 -14.73 15.01 18.64
CA PRO A 70 -16.00 15.26 17.99
C PRO A 70 -15.85 16.34 16.88
N ASP A 71 -16.28 16.01 15.67
CA ASP A 71 -16.32 16.91 14.52
C ASP A 71 -17.75 17.03 14.02
N GLY A 72 -18.41 18.16 14.32
CA GLY A 72 -19.79 18.43 13.91
C GLY A 72 -20.00 18.57 12.39
N THR A 73 -18.94 18.48 11.59
CA THR A 73 -19.02 18.58 10.12
C THR A 73 -19.24 17.24 9.43
N PHE A 74 -19.37 16.15 10.19
CA PHE A 74 -19.56 14.79 9.67
C PHE A 74 -20.86 14.19 10.20
N PRO A 75 -21.61 13.46 9.36
CA PRO A 75 -22.82 12.77 9.83
C PRO A 75 -22.45 11.61 10.76
N ASP A 76 -23.30 11.35 11.76
CA ASP A 76 -23.08 10.44 12.90
C ASP A 76 -22.80 8.96 12.54
N GLN A 77 -22.88 8.60 11.25
CA GLN A 77 -22.62 7.25 10.73
C GLN A 77 -21.48 7.20 9.70
N SER A 78 -20.69 8.26 9.57
CA SER A 78 -19.54 8.28 8.67
C SER A 78 -18.37 7.51 9.29
N GLU A 79 -17.66 6.68 8.51
CA GLU A 79 -16.39 6.04 8.92
C GLU A 79 -15.23 7.06 9.07
N GLY A 80 -15.52 8.36 9.19
CA GLY A 80 -14.53 9.43 9.29
C GLY A 80 -13.90 9.85 7.95
N ILE A 81 -14.32 9.28 6.83
CA ILE A 81 -13.85 9.65 5.48
C ILE A 81 -15.06 9.89 4.57
N LEU A 82 -15.22 11.14 4.11
CA LEU A 82 -16.20 11.51 3.09
C LEU A 82 -15.49 11.61 1.73
N ASP A 83 -15.58 10.55 0.93
CA ASP A 83 -15.14 10.58 -0.47
C ASP A 83 -16.35 10.68 -1.41
N GLU A 84 -16.61 11.88 -1.92
CA GLU A 84 -17.72 12.18 -2.84
C GLU A 84 -17.64 11.39 -4.16
N ARG A 85 -16.46 10.85 -4.53
CA ARG A 85 -16.33 9.97 -5.70
C ARG A 85 -17.08 8.65 -5.53
N THR A 86 -17.27 8.20 -4.29
CA THR A 86 -17.98 6.96 -3.98
C THR A 86 -19.51 7.13 -4.08
N LYS A 87 -20.02 8.37 -3.99
CA LYS A 87 -21.46 8.64 -4.08
C LYS A 87 -22.03 8.40 -5.49
N ALA A 88 -21.19 8.31 -6.52
CA ALA A 88 -21.64 8.07 -7.89
C ALA A 88 -22.09 6.61 -8.17
N THR A 89 -21.97 5.68 -7.22
CA THR A 89 -22.31 4.26 -7.44
C THR A 89 -23.37 3.70 -6.49
N ALA A 90 -23.92 4.50 -5.57
CA ALA A 90 -24.97 4.05 -4.67
C ALA A 90 -26.30 4.73 -5.01
N GLN A 91 -27.08 4.11 -5.90
CA GLN A 91 -28.52 4.34 -5.91
C GLN A 91 -29.11 3.77 -4.60
N PRO A 92 -30.05 4.48 -3.95
CA PRO A 92 -30.70 3.99 -2.75
C PRO A 92 -31.80 3.00 -3.13
N THR A 93 -31.65 1.73 -2.77
CA THR A 93 -32.79 0.81 -2.69
C THR A 93 -33.32 0.86 -1.26
N SER A 94 -34.58 1.24 -1.15
CA SER A 94 -35.31 1.37 0.10
C SER A 94 -35.76 0.01 0.65
N VAL A 95 -35.87 -0.05 1.99
CA VAL A 95 -36.72 -0.90 2.85
C VAL A 95 -36.23 -2.33 3.27
N ALA A 96 -35.93 -2.42 4.58
CA ALA A 96 -36.13 -3.47 5.61
C ALA A 96 -35.51 -4.91 5.54
N MET A 97 -34.60 -5.17 6.52
CA MET A 97 -34.45 -6.31 7.49
C MET A 97 -34.60 -7.80 7.06
N PRO A 98 -34.04 -8.79 7.82
CA PRO A 98 -32.75 -8.89 8.50
C PRO A 98 -31.96 -10.17 8.13
N SER A 99 -30.66 -10.19 8.49
CA SER A 99 -29.77 -11.36 8.64
C SER A 99 -29.89 -12.53 7.65
N THR A 100 -28.95 -12.58 6.72
CA THR A 100 -28.29 -13.85 6.38
C THR A 100 -26.80 -13.59 6.40
N ILE A 101 -26.09 -14.39 7.18
CA ILE A 101 -24.63 -14.43 7.26
C ILE A 101 -24.13 -14.80 5.86
N GLN A 102 -23.91 -13.79 5.01
CA GLN A 102 -23.07 -13.95 3.85
C GLN A 102 -21.68 -13.54 4.29
N THR A 103 -20.86 -14.56 4.54
CA THR A 103 -19.40 -14.44 4.52
C THR A 103 -19.00 -13.88 3.15
N LYS A 104 -19.01 -12.54 3.02
CA LYS A 104 -18.42 -11.85 1.89
C LYS A 104 -16.93 -12.06 1.99
N ARG A 105 -16.44 -13.15 1.39
CA ARG A 105 -15.08 -13.21 0.89
C ARG A 105 -14.93 -12.03 -0.05
N ASN A 106 -14.34 -10.96 0.46
CA ASN A 106 -13.88 -9.82 -0.33
C ASN A 106 -12.71 -10.30 -1.20
N THR A 107 -13.01 -11.06 -2.26
CA THR A 107 -12.08 -11.36 -3.35
C THR A 107 -12.23 -10.31 -4.44
N ASN A 108 -12.19 -9.04 -4.03
CA ASN A 108 -12.00 -7.92 -4.96
C ASN A 108 -10.63 -7.30 -4.68
N ALA A 109 -9.58 -8.13 -4.59
CA ALA A 109 -8.25 -7.67 -4.95
C ALA A 109 -8.36 -7.26 -6.41
N SER A 110 -8.58 -5.96 -6.63
CA SER A 110 -8.72 -5.36 -7.95
C SER A 110 -7.63 -5.96 -8.84
N CYS A 111 -8.00 -6.50 -10.01
CA CYS A 111 -7.06 -7.12 -10.94
C CYS A 111 -5.81 -6.24 -11.20
N LYS A 112 -5.98 -4.91 -11.11
CA LYS A 112 -4.91 -3.89 -11.19
C LYS A 112 -3.89 -3.96 -10.04
N ASP A 113 -4.30 -4.35 -8.84
CA ASP A 113 -3.43 -4.51 -7.66
C ASP A 113 -2.64 -5.82 -7.75
N LEU A 114 -3.23 -6.89 -8.29
CA LEU A 114 -2.55 -8.15 -8.54
C LEU A 114 -1.54 -8.07 -9.69
N THR A 115 -1.86 -7.36 -10.78
CA THR A 115 -0.91 -7.14 -11.87
C THR A 115 0.26 -6.26 -11.43
N HIS A 116 0.00 -5.20 -10.65
CA HIS A 116 1.04 -4.38 -10.05
C HIS A 116 1.92 -5.20 -9.09
N LEU A 117 1.31 -6.04 -8.22
CA LEU A 117 2.05 -6.91 -7.31
C LEU A 117 2.92 -7.92 -8.06
N ARG A 118 2.40 -8.52 -9.15
CA ARG A 118 3.17 -9.41 -10.02
C ARG A 118 4.33 -8.68 -10.69
N ALA A 119 4.14 -7.45 -11.17
CA ALA A 119 5.21 -6.65 -11.73
C ALA A 119 6.30 -6.30 -10.70
N VAL A 120 5.92 -5.97 -9.47
CA VAL A 120 6.85 -5.75 -8.35
C VAL A 120 7.64 -7.02 -8.03
N LEU A 121 6.96 -8.17 -8.00
CA LEU A 121 7.58 -9.45 -7.71
C LEU A 121 8.57 -9.88 -8.81
N ASN A 122 8.19 -9.71 -10.09
CA ASN A 122 9.10 -9.97 -11.22
C ASN A 122 10.32 -9.05 -11.16
N ARG A 123 10.13 -7.75 -10.89
CA ARG A 123 11.25 -6.80 -10.74
C ARG A 123 12.21 -7.20 -9.63
N ASN A 124 11.70 -7.69 -8.49
CA ASN A 124 12.55 -8.16 -7.39
C ASN A 124 13.24 -9.48 -7.72
N ARG A 125 12.56 -10.41 -8.40
CA ARG A 125 13.16 -11.65 -8.93
C ARG A 125 14.31 -11.36 -9.89
N SER A 126 14.13 -10.44 -10.84
CA SER A 126 15.20 -10.07 -11.77
C SER A 126 16.40 -9.44 -11.06
N LYS A 127 16.17 -8.64 -10.01
CA LYS A 127 17.26 -8.09 -9.19
C LYS A 127 18.01 -9.17 -8.43
N TYR A 128 17.28 -10.12 -7.83
CA TYR A 128 17.86 -11.25 -7.12
C TYR A 128 18.74 -12.09 -8.04
N TYR A 129 18.18 -12.61 -9.14
CA TYR A 129 18.95 -13.44 -10.07
C TYR A 129 20.09 -12.67 -10.73
N GLY A 130 19.92 -11.36 -10.98
CA GLY A 130 21.00 -10.52 -11.48
C GLY A 130 22.17 -10.35 -10.48
N MET A 131 21.91 -10.42 -9.17
CA MET A 131 22.96 -10.43 -8.16
C MET A 131 23.63 -11.81 -8.08
N VAL A 132 22.83 -12.89 -8.09
CA VAL A 132 23.34 -14.26 -8.06
C VAL A 132 24.21 -14.57 -9.28
N CYS A 133 23.83 -14.15 -10.50
CA CYS A 133 24.70 -14.30 -11.68
C CYS A 133 26.08 -13.66 -11.50
N LYS A 134 26.18 -12.52 -10.79
CA LYS A 134 27.46 -11.86 -10.51
C LYS A 134 28.27 -12.62 -9.46
N GLU A 135 27.60 -13.19 -8.48
CA GLU A 135 28.22 -14.03 -7.45
C GLU A 135 28.82 -15.30 -8.07
N GLU A 136 28.07 -15.97 -8.95
CA GLU A 136 28.56 -17.14 -9.70
C GLU A 136 29.75 -16.80 -10.60
N GLU A 137 29.76 -15.61 -11.24
CA GLU A 137 30.91 -15.16 -12.03
C GLU A 137 32.18 -14.99 -11.16
N LEU A 138 32.03 -14.48 -9.94
CA LEU A 138 33.13 -14.38 -8.98
C LEU A 138 33.57 -15.76 -8.51
N GLN A 139 32.64 -16.69 -8.31
CA GLN A 139 32.93 -18.05 -7.89
C GLN A 139 33.67 -18.85 -8.97
N ILE A 140 33.31 -18.68 -10.25
CA ILE A 140 34.05 -19.21 -11.40
C ILE A 140 35.49 -18.70 -11.40
N LYS A 141 35.70 -17.38 -11.25
CA LYS A 141 37.05 -16.80 -11.18
C LYS A 141 37.85 -17.33 -10.00
N THR A 142 37.21 -17.50 -8.85
CA THR A 142 37.86 -17.97 -7.63
C THR A 142 38.29 -19.44 -7.74
N THR A 143 37.38 -20.31 -8.19
CA THR A 143 37.65 -21.74 -8.39
C THR A 143 38.69 -21.98 -9.50
N TYR A 144 38.67 -21.15 -10.55
CA TYR A 144 39.71 -21.14 -11.58
C TYR A 144 41.08 -20.79 -11.01
N ASN A 145 41.18 -19.72 -10.20
CA ASN A 145 42.44 -19.32 -9.57
C ASN A 145 42.99 -20.35 -8.59
N ILE A 146 42.12 -21.13 -7.94
CA ILE A 146 42.49 -22.23 -7.04
C ILE A 146 42.88 -23.50 -7.84
N GLY A 147 42.64 -23.54 -9.15
CA GLY A 147 42.95 -24.68 -10.02
C GLY A 147 41.92 -25.82 -9.95
N SER A 148 40.71 -25.56 -9.45
CA SER A 148 39.66 -26.57 -9.33
C SER A 148 38.74 -26.58 -10.55
N VAL A 149 39.03 -27.48 -11.50
CA VAL A 149 38.19 -27.66 -12.71
C VAL A 149 36.77 -28.11 -12.34
N ALA A 150 36.61 -28.97 -11.34
CA ALA A 150 35.30 -29.41 -10.86
C ALA A 150 34.48 -28.24 -10.30
N GLY A 151 35.09 -27.36 -9.50
CA GLY A 151 34.43 -26.19 -8.95
C GLY A 151 34.05 -25.16 -10.03
N VAL A 152 34.86 -25.04 -11.07
CA VAL A 152 34.57 -24.19 -12.24
C VAL A 152 33.35 -24.70 -13.01
N ILE A 153 33.24 -26.02 -13.23
CA ILE A 153 32.10 -26.63 -13.92
C ILE A 153 30.82 -26.47 -13.10
N GLU A 154 30.89 -26.69 -11.78
CA GLU A 154 29.74 -26.55 -10.88
C GLU A 154 29.23 -25.11 -10.81
N ALA A 155 30.12 -24.13 -10.64
CA ALA A 155 29.76 -22.71 -10.62
C ALA A 155 29.20 -22.25 -11.98
N MET A 156 29.72 -22.77 -13.10
CA MET A 156 29.14 -22.51 -14.42
C MET A 156 27.73 -23.07 -14.57
N ALA A 157 27.47 -24.31 -14.12
CA ALA A 157 26.15 -24.92 -14.19
C ALA A 157 25.11 -24.14 -13.37
N SER A 158 25.49 -23.72 -12.16
CA SER A 158 24.67 -22.86 -11.29
C SER A 158 24.43 -21.49 -11.93
N GLY A 159 25.47 -20.88 -12.51
CA GLY A 159 25.38 -19.61 -13.23
C GLY A 159 24.40 -19.65 -14.42
N VAL A 160 24.45 -20.69 -15.24
CA VAL A 160 23.54 -20.89 -16.38
C VAL A 160 22.09 -21.04 -15.91
N THR A 161 21.86 -21.83 -14.86
CA THR A 161 20.51 -22.04 -14.29
C THR A 161 19.93 -20.71 -13.80
N ASN A 162 20.73 -19.91 -13.10
CA ASN A 162 20.31 -18.60 -12.60
C ASN A 162 20.12 -17.57 -13.73
N ALA A 163 20.89 -17.65 -14.81
CA ALA A 163 20.70 -16.81 -16.00
C ALA A 163 19.40 -17.14 -16.74
N ILE A 164 19.02 -18.42 -16.82
CA ILE A 164 17.72 -18.85 -17.36
C ILE A 164 16.57 -18.31 -16.49
N CYS A 165 16.69 -18.39 -15.17
CA CYS A 165 15.71 -17.81 -14.25
C CYS A 165 15.62 -16.27 -14.38
N LEU A 166 16.74 -15.59 -14.64
CA LEU A 166 16.77 -14.16 -14.90
C LEU A 166 16.03 -13.81 -16.20
N ALA A 167 16.24 -14.55 -17.28
CA ALA A 167 15.56 -14.33 -18.56
C ALA A 167 14.04 -14.42 -18.41
N HIS A 168 13.54 -15.51 -17.80
CA HIS A 168 12.11 -15.71 -17.53
C HIS A 168 11.49 -14.68 -16.58
N SER A 169 12.30 -13.97 -15.78
CA SER A 169 11.78 -12.93 -14.90
C SER A 169 11.58 -11.58 -15.60
N ARG A 170 12.11 -11.42 -16.82
CA ARG A 170 12.03 -10.21 -17.63
C ARG A 170 10.93 -10.26 -18.70
N ASP A 171 10.46 -11.46 -19.05
CA ASP A 171 9.27 -11.70 -19.86
C ASP A 171 7.96 -11.42 -19.08
#